data_AF-A0A0G1EQP5-F1
#
_entry.id   AF-A0A0G1EQP5-F1
#
_cell.length_a   1.000
_cell.length_b   1.000
_cell.length_c   1.000
_cell.angle_alpha   90.00
_cell.angle_beta   90.00
_cell.angle_gamma   90.00
#
_symmetry.space_group_name_H-M   'P 1'
#
loop_
_entity.id
_entity.type
_entity.pdbx_description
1 polymer ?
#
loop_
_entity_poly.entity_id
_entity_poly.type
_entity_poly.pdbx_seq_one_letter_code
_entity_poly.pdbx_strand_id
1 'polypeptide(L)' 'KRLRQKVLLFYGEDDKNVPLVMGKYFEKLIKGSTLKVYPNEGHLISITHAEEIFKNLIHKA' A
#
# COMPACT_ATOMS: atom_id res chain seq x y z
N LYS A 1 19.87 -5.50 -4.12
CA LYS A 1 19.93 -4.03 -4.38
C LYS A 1 18.96 -3.33 -3.44
N ARG A 2 19.31 -2.17 -2.87
CA ARG A 2 18.39 -1.36 -2.04
C ARG A 2 17.55 -0.43 -2.92
N LEU A 3 16.26 -0.29 -2.60
CA LEU A 3 15.38 0.70 -3.24
C LEU A 3 15.76 2.10 -2.76
N ARG A 4 15.75 3.08 -3.66
CA ARG A 4 16.07 4.49 -3.37
C ARG A 4 14.95 5.46 -3.78
N GLN A 5 14.01 4.97 -4.58
CA GLN A 5 12.83 5.73 -4.98
C GLN A 5 11.83 5.79 -3.82
N LYS A 6 10.94 6.79 -3.84
CA LYS A 6 9.74 6.77 -3.00
C LYS A 6 8.91 5.53 -3.31
N VAL A 7 8.36 4.88 -2.29
CA VAL A 7 7.51 3.69 -2.43
C VAL A 7 6.23 3.90 -1.65
N LEU A 8 5.10 3.74 -2.34
CA LEU A 8 3.76 3.73 -1.74
C LEU A 8 3.25 2.30 -1.72
N LEU A 9 2.85 1.82 -0.55
CA LEU A 9 2.26 0.51 -0.34
C LEU A 9 0.78 0.68 -0.03
N PHE A 10 -0.08 -0.04 -0.73
CA PHE A 10 -1.53 -0.03 -0.52
C PHE A 10 -1.97 -1.44 -0.10
N TYR A 11 -2.65 -1.56 1.04
CA TYR A 11 -3.07 -2.85 1.60
C TYR A 11 -4.50 -2.79 2.13
N GLY A 12 -5.31 -3.80 1.81
CA GLY A 12 -6.54 -4.09 2.53
C GLY A 12 -6.21 -4.73 3.88
N GLU A 13 -6.88 -4.30 4.94
CA GLU A 13 -6.67 -4.84 6.29
C GLU A 13 -7.04 -6.33 6.39
N ASP A 14 -8.11 -6.72 5.69
CA ASP A 14 -8.70 -8.07 5.70
C ASP A 14 -8.29 -8.91 4.48
N ASP A 15 -7.25 -8.51 3.74
CA ASP A 15 -6.73 -9.28 2.61
C ASP A 15 -6.18 -10.65 3.09
N LYS A 16 -6.82 -11.72 2.63
CA LYS A 16 -6.44 -13.11 2.92
C LYS A 16 -5.37 -13.67 1.97
N ASN A 17 -5.14 -13.01 0.83
CA ASN A 17 -4.16 -13.40 -0.17
C ASN A 17 -2.80 -12.74 0.10
N VAL A 18 -2.83 -11.45 0.44
CA VAL A 18 -1.63 -10.65 0.76
C VAL A 18 -1.84 -9.90 2.08
N PRO A 19 -1.63 -10.57 3.23
CA PRO A 19 -2.04 -10.02 4.52
C PRO A 19 -1.28 -8.76 4.93
N LEU A 20 -1.94 -7.88 5.69
CA LEU A 20 -1.40 -6.60 6.16
C LEU A 20 -0.02 -6.71 6.86
N VAL A 21 0.28 -7.86 7.49
CA VAL A 21 1.61 -8.11 8.10
C VAL A 21 2.75 -7.98 7.07
N MET A 22 2.51 -8.34 5.81
CA MET A 22 3.49 -8.19 4.73
C MET A 22 3.70 -6.71 4.39
N GLY A 23 2.63 -5.91 4.32
CA GLY A 23 2.71 -4.47 4.13
C GLY A 23 3.53 -3.78 5.23
N LYS A 24 3.26 -4.13 6.49
CA LYS A 24 4.03 -3.64 7.67
C LYS A 24 5.49 -4.10 7.65
N TYR A 25 5.76 -5.32 7.19
CA TYR A 25 7.11 -5.82 7.00
C TYR A 25 7.87 -5.01 5.95
N PHE A 26 7.26 -4.76 4.79
CA PHE A 26 7.86 -3.97 3.72
C PHE A 26 8.06 -2.51 4.11
N GLU A 27 7.14 -1.91 4.85
CA GLU A 27 7.30 -0.54 5.34
C GLU A 27 8.57 -0.38 6.20
N LYS A 28 8.82 -1.34 7.09
CA LYS A 28 10.03 -1.36 7.93
C LYS A 28 11.29 -1.61 7.12
N LEU A 29 11.23 -2.45 6.10
CA LEU A 29 12.38 -2.86 5.29
C LEU A 29 12.77 -1.80 4.24
N ILE A 30 11.79 -1.13 3.64
CA ILE A 30 11.98 -0.18 2.55
C ILE A 30 12.06 1.23 3.13
N LYS A 31 13.29 1.72 3.30
CA LYS A 31 13.54 3.07 3.81
C LYS A 31 12.84 4.13 2.93
N GLY A 32 12.01 4.96 3.56
CA GLY A 32 11.28 6.03 2.88
C GLY A 32 10.00 5.57 2.18
N SER A 33 9.55 4.33 2.42
CA SER A 33 8.22 3.89 2.00
C SER A 33 7.12 4.44 2.91
N THR A 34 5.88 4.39 2.45
CA THR A 34 4.69 4.73 3.23
C THR A 34 3.62 3.68 2.99
N LEU A 35 3.04 3.15 4.06
CA LEU A 35 1.92 2.22 4.01
C LEU A 35 0.58 2.94 4.18
N LYS A 36 -0.30 2.79 3.20
CA LYS A 36 -1.71 3.19 3.25
C LYS A 36 -2.55 1.92 3.44
N VAL A 37 -3.23 1.85 4.57
CA VAL A 37 -4.14 0.75 4.90
C VAL A 37 -5.57 1.17 4.61
N TYR A 38 -6.33 0.27 3.98
CA TYR A 38 -7.77 0.39 3.78
C TYR A 38 -8.48 -0.53 4.78
N PRO A 39 -9.13 0.03 5.82
CA PRO A 39 -9.77 -0.76 6.87
C PRO A 39 -10.99 -1.51 6.33
N ASN A 40 -11.22 -2.73 6.82
CA ASN A 40 -12.30 -3.64 6.39
C ASN A 40 -12.28 -4.04 4.90
N GLU A 41 -11.14 -3.85 4.20
CA GLU A 41 -11.00 -4.15 2.78
C GLU A 41 -10.15 -5.40 2.53
N GLY A 42 -10.49 -6.12 1.45
CA GLY A 42 -9.78 -7.32 1.01
C GLY A 42 -8.74 -7.06 -0.07
N HIS A 43 -8.49 -8.07 -0.91
CA HIS A 43 -7.42 -8.06 -1.91
C HIS A 43 -7.60 -7.02 -3.04
N LEU A 44 -8.84 -6.67 -3.38
CA LEU A 44 -9.16 -5.95 -4.62
C LEU A 44 -9.25 -4.43 -4.44
N ILE A 45 -8.50 -3.85 -3.51
CA ILE A 45 -8.47 -2.39 -3.26
C ILE A 45 -8.08 -1.58 -4.50
N SER A 46 -7.32 -2.15 -5.44
CA SER A 46 -6.99 -1.49 -6.71
C SER A 46 -8.19 -1.29 -7.62
N ILE A 47 -9.29 -2.01 -7.37
CA ILE A 47 -10.57 -1.89 -8.06
C ILE A 47 -11.53 -1.04 -7.22
N THR A 48 -11.73 -1.40 -5.94
CA THR A 48 -12.73 -0.74 -5.07
C THR A 48 -12.35 0.69 -4.67
N HIS A 49 -11.05 1.00 -4.63
CA HIS A 49 -10.50 2.31 -4.25
C HIS A 49 -9.65 2.95 -5.36
N ALA A 50 -9.87 2.55 -6.62
CA ALA A 50 -9.07 3.00 -7.76
C ALA A 50 -8.94 4.54 -7.82
N GLU A 51 -10.05 5.25 -7.68
CA GLU A 51 -10.07 6.73 -7.73
C GLU A 51 -9.27 7.36 -6.60
N GLU A 52 -9.41 6.88 -5.36
CA GLU A 52 -8.62 7.37 -4.21
C GLU A 52 -7.13 7.09 -4.41
N ILE A 53 -6.78 5.90 -4.92
CA ILE A 53 -5.40 5.51 -5.20
C ILE A 53 -4.82 6.46 -6.25
N PHE A 54 -5.51 6.69 -7.37
CA PHE A 54 -5.02 7.59 -8.42
C PHE A 54 -4.89 9.04 -7.94
N LYS A 55 -5.83 9.54 -7.13
CA LYS A 55 -5.71 10.87 -6.50
C LYS A 55 -4.49 10.94 -5.58
N ASN A 56 -4.23 9.92 -4.76
CA ASN A 56 -3.02 9.87 -3.93
C ASN A 56 -1.74 9.89 -4.78
N LEU A 57 -1.71 9.16 -5.91
CA LEU A 57 -0.54 9.12 -6.78
C LEU A 57 -0.25 10.47 -7.44
N ILE A 58 -1.27 11.21 -7.88
CA ILE A 58 -1.11 12.53 -8.51
C ILE A 58 -0.60 13.57 -7.50
N HIS A 59 -1.09 13.55 -6.26
CA HIS A 59 -0.76 14.57 -5.26
C HIS A 59 0.45 14.25 -4.38
N LYS A 60 0.94 13.00 -4.36
CA LYS A 60 2.08 12.57 -3.54
C LYS A 60 3.32 12.13 -4.33
N ALA A 61 3.27 12.17 -5.67
CA ALA A 61 4.44 11.96 -6.53
C ALA A 61 5.48 13.07 -6.32
#